data_AF-A0A7R9VZT6-F1
#
_entry.id   AF-A0A7R9VZT6-F1
#
_cell.length_a   1.000
_cell.length_b   1.000
_cell.length_c   1.000
_cell.angle_alpha   90.00
_cell.angle_beta   90.00
_cell.angle_gamma   90.00
#
_symmetry.space_group_name_H-M   'P 1'
#
loop_
_entity.id
_entity.type
_entity.pdbx_description
1 polymer ?
#
loop_
_entity_poly.entity_id
_entity_poly.type
_entity_poly.pdbx_seq_one_letter_code
_entity_poly.pdbx_strand_id
1 'polypeptide(L)'
;RVKMFYPPTTETPGLDLENEDKPEMVWAMESENSFTKSYTAGSVAKSMADCIPGGRFENLVGFDSWFVYYAYQLCPALARFLADGEYRAARKKVDAKKSQ
;
A
#
# COMPACT_ATOMS: atom_id res chain seq x y z
N ARG A 1 8.90 -24.79 5.93
CA ARG A 1 9.19 -23.95 4.74
C ARG A 1 9.12 -22.50 5.20
N VAL A 2 10.10 -21.66 4.85
CA VAL A 2 10.09 -20.22 5.18
C VAL A 2 9.36 -19.47 4.07
N LYS A 3 8.61 -18.42 4.42
CA LYS A 3 7.87 -17.58 3.48
C LYS A 3 8.03 -16.11 3.85
N MET A 4 8.02 -15.26 2.83
CA MET A 4 8.00 -13.81 2.97
C MET A 4 6.56 -13.32 2.72
N PHE A 5 6.07 -12.46 3.60
CA PHE A 5 4.77 -11.84 3.47
C PHE A 5 4.94 -10.33 3.57
N TYR A 6 4.44 -9.61 2.57
CA TYR A 6 4.49 -8.15 2.50
C TYR A 6 3.09 -7.60 2.80
N PRO A 7 2.81 -7.24 4.06
CA PRO A 7 1.50 -6.72 4.44
C PRO A 7 1.31 -5.29 3.87
N PRO A 8 0.10 -4.95 3.39
CA PRO A 8 -0.25 -3.58 2.98
C PRO A 8 -0.52 -2.71 4.22
N THR A 9 -0.92 -1.45 4.01
CA THR A 9 -1.50 -0.61 5.06
C THR A 9 -2.65 -1.37 5.73
N THR A 10 -2.48 -1.66 7.01
CA THR A 10 -3.39 -2.52 7.76
C THR A 10 -4.07 -1.73 8.85
N GLU A 11 -5.41 -1.76 8.86
CA GLU A 11 -6.21 -1.12 9.89
C GLU A 11 -5.95 -1.79 11.23
N THR A 12 -5.13 -1.15 12.04
CA THR A 12 -4.78 -1.58 13.40
C THR A 12 -4.84 -0.37 14.33
N PRO A 13 -5.08 -0.56 15.63
CA PRO A 13 -4.99 0.54 16.58
C PRO A 13 -3.62 1.24 16.58
N GLY A 14 -2.55 0.51 16.20
CA GLY A 14 -1.22 1.08 16.04
C GLY A 14 -1.09 2.03 14.85
N LEU A 15 -1.84 1.80 13.77
CA LEU A 15 -1.85 2.69 12.61
C LEU A 15 -2.43 4.06 12.98
N ASP A 16 -3.48 4.10 13.81
CA ASP A 16 -4.08 5.35 14.26
C ASP A 16 -3.08 6.21 15.06
N LEU A 17 -2.32 5.59 15.96
CA LEU A 17 -1.26 6.24 16.73
C LEU A 17 -0.11 6.71 15.83
N GLU A 18 0.28 5.89 14.85
CA GLU A 18 1.33 6.25 13.88
C GLU A 18 0.92 7.47 13.04
N ASN A 19 -0.38 7.64 12.79
CA ASN A 19 -0.90 8.74 11.99
C ASN A 19 -0.97 10.08 12.73
N GLU A 20 -0.83 10.11 14.05
CA GLU A 20 -0.90 11.36 14.84
C GLU A 20 0.24 12.34 14.46
N ASP A 21 1.44 11.82 14.24
CA ASP A 21 2.64 12.61 13.93
C ASP A 21 3.02 12.58 12.44
N LYS A 22 2.26 11.86 11.61
CA LYS A 22 2.60 11.71 10.19
C LYS A 22 2.42 13.02 9.43
N PRO A 23 3.41 13.42 8.59
CA PRO A 23 3.23 14.55 7.69
C PRO A 23 2.03 14.32 6.78
N GLU A 24 1.20 15.35 6.57
CA GLU A 24 -0.02 15.26 5.76
C GLU A 24 0.22 14.67 4.35
N MET A 25 1.38 14.94 3.77
CA MET A 25 1.80 14.39 2.47
C MET A 25 1.88 12.86 2.51
N VAL A 26 2.52 12.30 3.54
CA VAL A 26 2.68 10.85 3.71
C VAL A 26 1.30 10.21 3.87
N TRP A 27 0.42 10.81 4.68
CA TRP A 27 -0.93 10.31 4.84
C TRP A 27 -1.75 10.39 3.55
N ALA A 28 -1.67 11.47 2.79
CA ALA A 28 -2.36 11.59 1.50
C ALA A 28 -1.88 10.53 0.50
N MET A 29 -0.59 10.17 0.53
CA MET A 29 -0.05 9.08 -0.28
C MET A 29 -0.41 7.68 0.24
N GLU A 30 -0.67 7.48 1.53
CA GLU A 30 -1.01 6.16 2.07
C GLU A 30 -2.51 5.87 2.05
N SER A 31 -3.34 6.86 2.34
CA SER A 31 -4.80 6.71 2.50
C SER A 31 -5.58 6.89 1.19
N GLU A 32 -5.05 7.63 0.22
CA GLU A 32 -5.73 7.94 -1.04
C GLU A 32 -5.05 7.31 -2.26
N ASN A 33 -4.08 6.40 -2.04
CA ASN A 33 -3.39 5.73 -3.13
C ASN A 33 -4.34 4.86 -3.94
N SER A 34 -4.46 5.13 -5.23
CA SER A 34 -5.30 4.33 -6.13
C SER A 34 -4.79 2.89 -6.28
N PHE A 35 -3.51 2.63 -5.97
CA PHE A 35 -2.83 1.37 -6.26
C PHE A 35 -2.77 0.38 -5.10
N THR A 36 -3.00 0.83 -3.86
CA THR A 36 -2.95 -0.04 -2.68
C THR A 36 -4.05 0.35 -1.72
N LYS A 37 -4.98 -0.57 -1.48
CA LYS A 37 -6.06 -0.36 -0.52
C LYS A 37 -5.57 -0.65 0.89
N SER A 38 -6.19 0.03 1.86
CA SER A 38 -6.12 -0.39 3.25
C SER A 38 -6.93 -1.67 3.45
N TYR A 39 -6.41 -2.58 4.27
CA TYR A 39 -7.03 -3.86 4.58
C TYR A 39 -7.26 -4.00 6.08
N THR A 40 -8.37 -4.65 6.46
CA THR A 40 -8.63 -4.96 7.87
C THR A 40 -7.59 -5.96 8.39
N ALA A 41 -7.19 -5.84 9.66
CA ALA A 41 -6.26 -6.79 10.29
C ALA A 41 -6.70 -8.26 10.11
N GLY A 42 -8.00 -8.55 10.21
CA GLY A 42 -8.55 -9.89 10.00
C GLY A 42 -8.35 -10.42 8.58
N SER A 43 -8.52 -9.56 7.56
CA SER A 43 -8.29 -9.94 6.16
C SER A 43 -6.81 -10.22 5.86
N VAL A 44 -5.91 -9.41 6.43
CA VAL A 44 -4.45 -9.60 6.31
C VAL A 44 -4.03 -10.89 7.01
N ALA A 45 -4.51 -11.14 8.23
CA ALA A 45 -4.22 -12.36 8.99
C ALA A 45 -4.71 -13.61 8.25
N LYS A 46 -5.92 -13.56 7.67
CA LYS A 46 -6.45 -14.65 6.86
C LYS A 46 -5.57 -14.89 5.62
N SER A 47 -5.25 -13.85 4.87
CA SER A 47 -4.38 -13.98 3.68
C SER A 47 -3.01 -14.54 4.06
N MET A 48 -2.46 -14.16 5.20
CA MET A 48 -1.19 -14.70 5.69
C MET A 48 -1.29 -16.19 6.00
N ALA A 49 -2.37 -16.62 6.67
CA ALA A 49 -2.62 -18.03 6.97
C ALA A 49 -2.81 -18.87 5.69
N ASP A 50 -3.60 -18.37 4.73
CA ASP A 50 -3.87 -19.04 3.45
C ASP A 50 -2.59 -19.21 2.61
N CYS A 51 -1.61 -18.30 2.77
CA CYS A 51 -0.33 -18.40 2.11
C CYS A 51 0.57 -19.50 2.67
N ILE A 52 0.42 -19.94 3.92
CA ILE A 52 1.28 -20.97 4.55
C ILE A 52 1.30 -22.29 3.76
N PRO A 53 0.17 -22.93 3.42
CA PRO A 53 0.17 -24.18 2.65
C PRO A 53 0.62 -24.03 1.19
N GLY A 54 0.64 -22.81 0.63
CA GLY A 54 0.92 -22.56 -0.78
C GLY A 54 2.33 -22.94 -1.26
N GLY A 55 2.56 -22.87 -2.57
CA GLY A 55 3.87 -23.15 -3.19
C GLY A 55 4.82 -21.95 -3.29
N ARG A 56 4.34 -20.72 -3.07
CA ARG A 56 5.09 -19.48 -3.29
C ARG A 56 5.88 -19.05 -2.04
N PHE A 57 7.06 -18.48 -2.28
CA PHE A 57 7.91 -17.86 -1.25
C PHE A 57 7.41 -16.47 -0.87
N GLU A 58 7.20 -15.59 -1.85
CA GLU A 58 6.67 -14.23 -1.65
C GLU A 58 5.15 -14.20 -1.73
N ASN A 59 4.53 -13.46 -0.83
CA ASN A 59 3.08 -13.34 -0.73
C ASN A 59 2.65 -11.91 -0.41
N LEU A 60 1.58 -11.47 -1.05
CA LEU A 60 1.00 -10.13 -0.99
C LEU A 60 -0.50 -10.25 -0.73
N VAL A 61 -1.11 -9.22 -0.14
CA VAL A 61 -2.56 -9.15 0.12
C VAL A 61 -3.26 -8.42 -1.01
N GLY A 62 -4.32 -9.02 -1.54
CA GLY A 62 -5.18 -8.36 -2.53
C GLY A 62 -4.61 -8.38 -3.95
N PHE A 63 -5.51 -8.20 -4.92
CA PHE A 63 -5.16 -8.17 -6.34
C PHE A 63 -4.36 -6.91 -6.72
N ASP A 64 -4.63 -5.81 -6.05
CA ASP A 64 -3.96 -4.52 -6.18
C ASP A 64 -2.46 -4.62 -5.86
N SER A 65 -2.08 -5.21 -4.72
CA SER A 65 -0.68 -5.41 -4.36
C SER A 65 0.05 -6.32 -5.36
N TRP A 66 -0.61 -7.38 -5.83
CA TRP A 66 -0.07 -8.25 -6.88
C TRP A 66 0.07 -7.51 -8.22
N PHE A 67 -0.88 -6.66 -8.58
CA PHE A 67 -0.81 -5.84 -9.78
C PHE A 67 0.39 -4.90 -9.73
N VAL A 68 0.62 -4.21 -8.61
CA VAL A 68 1.78 -3.33 -8.41
C VAL A 68 3.08 -4.14 -8.53
N TYR A 69 3.16 -5.29 -7.85
CA TYR A 69 4.33 -6.17 -7.92
C TYR A 69 4.67 -6.55 -9.37
N TYR A 70 3.68 -7.01 -10.14
CA TYR A 70 3.89 -7.38 -11.54
C TYR A 70 4.16 -6.16 -12.44
N ALA A 71 3.55 -5.01 -12.18
CA ALA A 71 3.81 -3.78 -12.93
C ALA A 71 5.28 -3.36 -12.81
N TYR A 72 5.86 -3.42 -11.61
CA TYR A 72 7.27 -3.12 -11.39
C TYR A 72 8.22 -4.15 -12.03
N GLN A 73 7.82 -5.41 -12.14
CA GLN A 73 8.62 -6.45 -12.79
C GLN A 73 8.57 -6.39 -14.32
N LEU A 74 7.39 -6.16 -14.89
CA LEU A 74 7.17 -6.22 -16.34
C LEU A 74 7.47 -4.90 -17.04
N CYS A 75 7.15 -3.76 -16.40
CA CYS A 75 7.33 -2.44 -17.00
C CYS A 75 7.66 -1.39 -15.93
N PRO A 76 8.90 -1.38 -15.41
CA PRO A 76 9.30 -0.50 -14.31
C PRO A 76 9.18 0.99 -14.66
N ALA A 77 9.34 1.35 -15.94
CA ALA A 77 9.18 2.73 -16.38
C ALA A 77 7.73 3.21 -16.26
N LEU A 78 6.76 2.37 -16.64
CA LEU A 78 5.34 2.70 -16.51
C LEU A 78 4.91 2.73 -15.04
N ALA A 79 5.38 1.76 -14.23
CA ALA A 79 5.09 1.73 -12.80
C ALA A 79 5.58 3.01 -12.09
N ARG A 80 6.79 3.47 -12.41
CA ARG A 80 7.33 4.75 -11.90
C ARG A 80 6.54 5.95 -12.38
N PHE A 81 6.17 5.99 -13.66
CA PHE A 81 5.35 7.08 -14.20
C PHE A 81 4.00 7.20 -13.47
N LEU A 82 3.35 6.08 -13.18
CA LEU A 82 2.09 6.06 -12.41
C LEU A 82 2.31 6.53 -10.96
N ALA A 83 3.36 6.05 -10.30
CA ALA A 83 3.71 6.48 -8.95
C ALA A 83 4.01 7.98 -8.85
N ASP A 84 4.72 8.54 -9.84
CA ASP A 84 4.96 9.99 -9.93
C ASP A 84 3.65 10.78 -10.12
N GLY A 85 2.68 10.19 -10.84
CA GLY A 85 1.34 10.75 -11.01
C GLY A 85 0.59 10.88 -9.68
N GLU A 86 0.56 9.81 -8.88
CA GLU A 86 -0.04 9.79 -7.54
C GLU A 86 0.62 10.80 -6.61
N TYR A 87 1.97 10.86 -6.62
CA TYR A 87 2.71 11.86 -5.84
C TYR A 87 2.30 13.30 -6.19
N ARG A 88 2.19 13.63 -7.48
CA ARG A 88 1.76 14.96 -7.92
C ARG A 88 0.31 15.25 -7.52
N ALA A 89 -0.57 14.26 -7.58
CA ALA A 89 -1.96 14.39 -7.18
C ALA A 89 -2.08 14.64 -5.66
N ALA A 90 -1.39 13.84 -4.85
CA ALA A 90 -1.35 14.00 -3.39
C ALA A 90 -0.78 15.36 -2.99
N ARG A 91 0.34 15.77 -3.61
CA ARG A 91 0.95 17.08 -3.38
C ARG A 91 0.00 18.23 -3.68
N LYS A 92 -0.71 18.18 -4.83
CA LYS A 92 -1.68 19.22 -5.21
C LYS A 92 -2.79 19.36 -4.17
N LYS A 93 -3.26 18.26 -3.57
CA LYS A 93 -4.28 18.27 -2.52
C LYS A 93 -3.77 18.90 -1.22
N VAL A 94 -2.58 18.51 -0.78
CA VAL A 94 -1.94 19.08 0.42
C VAL A 94 -1.69 20.58 0.25
N ASP A 95 -1.18 21.01 -0.90
CA ASP A 95 -0.94 22.42 -1.21
C ASP A 95 -2.26 23.23 -1.23
N ALA A 96 -3.34 22.65 -1.75
CA ALA A 96 -4.68 23.25 -1.70
C ALA A 96 -5.20 23.39 -0.26
N LYS A 97 -5.00 22.37 0.59
CA LYS A 97 -5.41 22.39 2.00
C LYS A 97 -4.64 23.43 2.83
N LYS A 98 -3.37 23.67 2.52
CA LYS A 98 -2.54 24.70 3.17
C LYS A 98 -2.86 26.13 2.75
N SER A 99 -3.52 26.30 1.60
CA SER A 99 -3.89 27.62 1.06
C SER A 99 -5.25 28.11 1.55
N GLN A 100 -5.92 27.32 2.39
CA GLN A 100 -7.25 27.55 2.96
C GLN A 100 -7.12 27.93 4.44
#